data_AF-A0A0Q8SSG9-F1
#
_entry.id   AF-A0A0Q8SSG9-F1
#
_cell.length_a   1.000
_cell.length_b   1.000
_cell.length_c   1.000
_cell.angle_alpha   90.00
_cell.angle_beta   90.00
_cell.angle_gamma   90.00
#
_symmetry.space_group_name_H-M   'P 1'
#
loop_
_entity.id
_entity.type
_entity.pdbx_description
1 polymer ?
#
loop_
_entity_poly.entity_id
_entity_poly.type
_entity_poly.pdbx_seq_one_letter_code
_entity_poly.pdbx_strand_id
1 'polypeptide(L)'
;MPHAQTLATGASHGLALRADGGMLAWGDNRQAQLGQGRTMISATAREIALPAKATMVRTSRTTALVLDAQGNVWSWGPNLRGELDDGTQADRPAPQVIFRGMTHIVNGGRERPSS
;
A
#
# COMPACT_ATOMS: atom_id res chain seq x y z
N MET A 1 11.19 -16.98 -12.24
CA MET A 1 10.07 -16.92 -11.28
C MET A 1 10.13 -15.58 -10.57
N PRO A 2 9.04 -14.80 -10.45
CA PRO A 2 9.07 -13.59 -9.63
C PRO A 2 9.19 -13.99 -8.16
N HIS A 3 10.32 -13.68 -7.54
CA HIS A 3 10.52 -13.90 -6.11
C HIS A 3 9.96 -12.70 -5.35
N ALA A 4 8.98 -12.95 -4.48
CA ALA A 4 8.54 -11.97 -3.49
C ALA A 4 9.68 -11.76 -2.47
N GLN A 5 10.10 -10.53 -2.30
CA GLN A 5 11.13 -10.13 -1.36
C GLN A 5 10.55 -9.81 0.01
N THR A 6 9.33 -9.23 0.04
CA THR A 6 8.65 -8.85 1.29
C THR A 6 7.16 -9.15 1.19
N LEU A 7 6.58 -9.69 2.26
CA LEU A 7 5.15 -9.94 2.39
C LEU A 7 4.57 -9.09 3.52
N ALA A 8 3.36 -8.55 3.32
CA ALA A 8 2.60 -7.85 4.34
C ALA A 8 1.16 -8.36 4.33
N THR A 9 0.61 -8.70 5.49
CA THR A 9 -0.74 -9.30 5.62
C THR A 9 -1.65 -8.43 6.48
N GLY A 10 -2.85 -8.15 5.98
CA GLY A 10 -3.94 -7.59 6.77
C GLY A 10 -4.83 -8.68 7.37
N ALA A 11 -6.09 -8.35 7.70
CA ALA A 11 -7.00 -9.33 8.30
C ALA A 11 -7.38 -10.46 7.36
N SER A 12 -7.54 -10.17 6.07
CA SER A 12 -7.98 -11.15 5.07
C SER A 12 -7.41 -10.87 3.68
N HIS A 13 -6.43 -9.97 3.57
CA HIS A 13 -5.73 -9.63 2.34
C HIS A 13 -4.21 -9.70 2.55
N GLY A 14 -3.47 -9.89 1.48
CA GLY A 14 -2.01 -9.89 1.46
C GLY A 14 -1.47 -9.01 0.36
N LEU A 15 -0.28 -8.44 0.61
CA LEU A 15 0.52 -7.67 -0.32
C LEU A 15 1.92 -8.31 -0.42
N ALA A 16 2.47 -8.39 -1.62
CA ALA A 16 3.82 -8.91 -1.86
C ALA A 16 4.64 -7.96 -2.73
N LEU A 17 5.76 -7.49 -2.18
CA LEU A 17 6.78 -6.73 -2.91
C LEU A 17 7.72 -7.71 -3.59
N ARG A 18 7.84 -7.60 -4.91
CA ARG A 18 8.77 -8.36 -5.73
C ARG A 18 10.14 -7.69 -5.76
N ALA A 19 11.19 -8.49 -5.99
CA ALA A 19 12.56 -7.98 -6.12
C ALA A 19 12.75 -6.96 -7.26
N ASP A 20 11.87 -6.95 -8.27
CA ASP A 20 11.86 -5.97 -9.36
C ASP A 20 11.03 -4.71 -9.02
N GLY A 21 10.63 -4.55 -7.77
CA GLY A 21 9.81 -3.45 -7.26
C GLY A 21 8.33 -3.50 -7.67
N GLY A 22 7.87 -4.58 -8.32
CA GLY A 22 6.46 -4.81 -8.60
C GLY A 22 5.69 -5.21 -7.34
N MET A 23 4.40 -4.87 -7.30
CA MET A 23 3.53 -5.13 -6.15
C MET A 23 2.39 -6.06 -6.54
N LEU A 24 2.15 -7.09 -5.73
CA LEU A 24 1.02 -7.99 -5.87
C LEU A 24 0.07 -7.86 -4.68
N ALA A 25 -1.22 -8.07 -4.91
CA ALA A 25 -2.25 -8.11 -3.88
C ALA A 25 -3.22 -9.29 -4.10
N TRP A 26 -3.67 -9.92 -3.03
CA TRP A 26 -4.68 -10.98 -3.04
C TRP A 26 -5.52 -10.97 -1.76
N GLY A 27 -6.62 -11.73 -1.78
CA GLY A 27 -7.55 -11.91 -0.67
C GLY A 27 -8.76 -10.99 -0.75
N ASP A 28 -9.26 -10.61 0.42
CA ASP A 28 -10.43 -9.76 0.58
C ASP A 28 -10.20 -8.37 -0.02
N ASN A 29 -11.24 -7.89 -0.69
CA ASN A 29 -11.25 -6.58 -1.34
C ASN A 29 -12.62 -5.89 -1.22
N ARG A 30 -13.48 -6.36 -0.32
CA ARG A 30 -14.82 -5.78 -0.11
C ARG A 30 -14.76 -4.30 0.31
N GLN A 31 -13.61 -3.86 0.82
CA GLN A 31 -13.35 -2.49 1.24
C GLN A 31 -12.21 -1.83 0.44
N ALA A 32 -11.95 -2.34 -0.77
CA ALA A 32 -10.91 -1.85 -1.67
C ALA A 32 -9.47 -1.97 -1.15
N GLN A 33 -9.22 -2.94 -0.26
CA GLN A 33 -7.90 -3.19 0.35
C GLN A 33 -6.80 -3.52 -0.67
N LEU A 34 -7.15 -3.99 -1.87
CA LEU A 34 -6.19 -4.40 -2.89
C LEU A 34 -5.70 -3.25 -3.79
N GLY A 35 -6.27 -2.05 -3.70
CA GLY A 35 -5.77 -0.88 -4.45
C GLY A 35 -5.98 -0.95 -5.97
N GLN A 36 -6.97 -1.73 -6.43
CA GLN A 36 -7.21 -1.97 -7.87
C GLN A 36 -8.32 -1.10 -8.46
N GLY A 37 -8.78 -0.07 -7.74
CA GLY A 37 -9.88 0.79 -8.15
C GLY A 37 -11.26 0.10 -8.17
N ARG A 38 -11.35 -1.11 -7.61
CA ARG A 38 -12.54 -1.98 -7.62
C ARG A 38 -12.62 -2.77 -6.32
N THR A 39 -13.82 -3.18 -5.91
CA THR A 39 -14.11 -3.95 -4.70
C THR A 39 -14.46 -5.41 -5.01
N MET A 40 -13.51 -6.14 -5.62
CA MET A 40 -13.69 -7.55 -6.00
C MET A 40 -12.62 -8.43 -5.34
N ILE A 41 -13.06 -9.45 -4.60
CA ILE A 41 -12.18 -10.43 -3.96
C ILE A 41 -11.28 -11.07 -5.01
N SER A 42 -10.00 -11.25 -4.69
CA SER A 42 -9.03 -11.89 -5.59
C SER A 42 -8.42 -13.12 -4.93
N ALA A 43 -8.84 -14.31 -5.34
CA ALA A 43 -8.24 -15.56 -4.85
C ALA A 43 -6.80 -15.78 -5.37
N THR A 44 -6.41 -15.06 -6.43
CA THR A 44 -5.06 -15.09 -6.99
C THR A 44 -4.35 -13.74 -6.82
N ALA A 45 -3.02 -13.77 -6.78
CA ALA A 45 -2.20 -12.57 -6.72
C ALA A 45 -2.33 -11.75 -8.00
N ARG A 46 -2.66 -10.47 -7.88
CA ARG A 46 -2.82 -9.53 -8.99
C ARG A 46 -1.95 -8.31 -8.78
N GLU A 47 -1.44 -7.76 -9.88
CA GLU A 47 -0.55 -6.60 -9.83
C GLU A 47 -1.29 -5.33 -9.40
N ILE A 48 -0.65 -4.55 -8.55
CA ILE A 48 -1.06 -3.19 -8.21
C ILE A 48 -0.30 -2.24 -9.14
N ALA A 49 -1.03 -1.40 -9.86
CA ALA A 49 -0.43 -0.36 -10.68
C ALA A 49 0.09 0.77 -9.78
N LEU A 50 1.42 0.89 -9.69
CA LEU A 50 2.09 2.05 -9.11
C LEU A 50 2.89 2.77 -10.22
N PRO A 51 2.94 4.11 -10.22
CA PRO A 51 3.73 4.87 -11.20
C PRO A 51 5.24 4.62 -11.09
N ALA A 52 5.67 4.03 -9.98
CA ALA A 52 7.05 3.70 -9.75
C ALA A 52 7.25 2.42 -8.92
N LYS A 53 8.49 1.92 -8.95
CA LYS A 53 8.91 0.72 -8.23
C LYS A 53 8.86 0.94 -6.73
N ALA A 54 8.16 0.05 -6.05
CA ALA A 54 8.10 0.01 -4.61
C ALA A 54 9.43 -0.46 -4.02
N THR A 55 9.81 0.09 -2.88
CA THR A 55 11.00 -0.29 -2.11
C THR A 55 10.61 -0.82 -0.72
N MET A 56 9.45 -0.44 -0.21
CA MET A 56 8.91 -0.92 1.07
C MET A 56 7.40 -1.04 1.01
N VAL A 57 6.85 -2.03 1.71
CA VAL A 57 5.40 -2.23 1.88
C VAL A 57 5.07 -2.50 3.34
N ARG A 58 3.99 -1.88 3.82
CA ARG A 58 3.33 -2.15 5.10
C ARG A 58 1.83 -2.22 4.89
N THR A 59 1.12 -2.86 5.81
CA THR A 59 -0.34 -2.92 5.80
C THR A 59 -0.87 -2.93 7.22
N SER A 60 -2.07 -2.39 7.42
CA SER A 60 -2.85 -2.54 8.65
C SER A 60 -3.87 -3.67 8.48
N ARG A 61 -4.93 -3.68 9.30
CA ARG A 61 -6.05 -4.61 9.14
C ARG A 61 -6.70 -4.53 7.76
N THR A 62 -6.79 -3.32 7.20
CA THR A 62 -7.57 -3.03 5.98
C THR A 62 -6.91 -2.01 5.03
N THR A 63 -5.85 -1.32 5.46
CA THR A 63 -5.17 -0.30 4.66
C THR A 63 -3.78 -0.73 4.26
N ALA A 64 -3.24 -0.08 3.22
CA ALA A 64 -1.91 -0.34 2.71
C ALA A 64 -1.07 0.94 2.68
N LEU A 65 0.24 0.78 2.88
CA LEU A 65 1.22 1.86 2.82
C LEU A 65 2.45 1.38 2.05
N VAL A 66 2.85 2.11 1.02
CA VAL A 66 4.00 1.76 0.17
C VAL A 66 4.92 2.96 0.00
N LEU A 67 6.22 2.72 0.08
CA LEU A 67 7.25 3.69 -0.32
C LEU A 67 7.77 3.30 -1.70
N ASP A 68 7.87 4.27 -2.62
CA ASP A 68 8.51 4.08 -3.92
C ASP A 68 9.96 4.58 -3.95
N ALA A 69 10.67 4.23 -5.03
CA ALA A 69 12.07 4.59 -5.24
C ALA A 69 12.33 6.10 -5.44
N GLN A 70 11.28 6.90 -5.65
CA GLN A 70 11.35 8.37 -5.76
C GLN A 70 11.03 9.05 -4.42
N GLY A 71 10.79 8.27 -3.37
CA GLY A 71 10.48 8.75 -2.04
C GLY A 71 9.03 9.21 -1.87
N ASN A 72 8.10 8.78 -2.73
CA ASN A 72 6.68 9.00 -2.53
C ASN A 72 6.10 7.89 -1.65
N VAL A 73 5.24 8.29 -0.71
CA VAL A 73 4.46 7.37 0.11
C VAL A 73 3.05 7.29 -0.46
N TRP A 74 2.63 6.08 -0.80
CA TRP A 74 1.32 5.74 -1.34
C TRP A 74 0.47 5.08 -0.26
N SER A 75 -0.80 5.47 -0.18
CA SER A 75 -1.76 4.89 0.76
C SER A 75 -3.09 4.61 0.08
N TRP A 76 -3.75 3.52 0.47
CA TRP A 76 -5.09 3.18 0.00
C TRP A 76 -5.83 2.24 0.97
N GLY A 77 -7.14 2.10 0.75
CA GLY A 77 -8.07 1.33 1.58
C GLY A 77 -9.12 2.22 2.27
N PRO A 78 -9.80 1.69 3.30
CA PRO A 78 -10.77 2.45 4.09
C PRO A 78 -10.13 3.63 4.83
N ASN A 79 -10.86 4.73 4.95
CA ASN A 79 -10.36 5.96 5.55
C ASN A 79 -11.39 6.70 6.42
N LEU A 80 -12.51 6.07 6.79
CA LEU A 80 -13.58 6.73 7.55
C LEU A 80 -13.12 7.32 8.90
N ARG A 81 -11.97 6.90 9.43
CA ARG A 81 -11.37 7.40 10.67
C ARG A 81 -10.06 8.16 10.44
N GLY A 82 -9.70 8.45 9.18
CA GLY A 82 -8.43 9.08 8.83
C GLY A 82 -7.23 8.11 8.83
N GLU A 83 -7.47 6.82 8.62
CA GLU A 83 -6.45 5.77 8.65
C GLU A 83 -5.35 5.92 7.59
N LEU A 84 -5.59 6.70 6.53
CA LEU A 84 -4.65 6.88 5.44
C LEU A 84 -3.69 8.05 5.64
N ASP A 85 -3.88 8.88 6.68
CA ASP A 85 -3.06 10.08 6.97
C ASP A 85 -2.95 11.03 5.76
N ASP A 86 -4.00 11.11 4.94
CA ASP A 86 -4.10 11.96 3.75
C ASP A 86 -4.85 13.28 4.03
N GLY A 87 -5.19 13.54 5.30
CA GLY A 87 -5.98 14.69 5.72
C GLY A 87 -7.48 14.60 5.39
N THR A 88 -7.96 13.45 4.91
CA THR A 88 -9.37 13.24 4.57
C THR A 88 -9.98 12.07 5.35
N GLN A 89 -11.30 11.89 5.22
CA GLN A 89 -12.02 10.71 5.70
C GLN A 89 -12.64 9.90 4.55
N ALA A 90 -12.07 10.04 3.34
CA ALA A 90 -12.60 9.41 2.14
C ALA A 90 -11.79 8.16 1.79
N ASP A 91 -12.49 7.03 1.63
CA ASP A 91 -11.88 5.77 1.20
C ASP A 91 -11.14 5.95 -0.13
N ARG A 92 -10.01 5.26 -0.26
CA ARG A 92 -9.17 5.30 -1.46
C ARG A 92 -9.12 3.92 -2.08
N PRO A 93 -9.85 3.66 -3.18
CA PRO A 93 -9.88 2.33 -3.78
C PRO A 93 -8.65 2.03 -4.63
N ALA A 94 -7.77 3.01 -4.83
CA ALA A 94 -6.52 2.91 -5.57
C ALA A 94 -5.41 3.70 -4.84
N PRO A 95 -4.13 3.36 -5.06
CA PRO A 95 -3.00 4.08 -4.48
C PRO A 95 -3.06 5.58 -4.73
N GLN A 96 -2.88 6.35 -3.66
CA GLN A 96 -2.72 7.80 -3.73
C GLN A 96 -1.48 8.23 -2.96
N VAL A 97 -0.73 9.19 -3.53
CA VAL A 97 0.40 9.82 -2.82
C VAL A 97 -0.11 10.65 -1.65
N ILE A 98 0.43 10.37 -0.46
CA ILE A 98 0.16 11.12 0.77
C ILE A 98 1.37 11.91 1.26
N PHE A 99 2.60 11.47 0.95
CA PHE A 99 3.84 12.18 1.28
C PHE A 99 4.88 12.06 0.16
N ARG A 100 5.86 12.97 0.14
CA ARG A 100 6.99 13.00 -0.79
C ARG A 100 8.31 13.24 -0.05
N GLY A 101 9.43 12.81 -0.63
CA GLY A 101 10.78 13.00 -0.08
C GLY A 101 11.11 12.10 1.11
N MET A 102 10.45 10.96 1.24
CA MET A 102 10.66 10.00 2.32
C MET A 102 11.70 8.95 1.93
N THR A 103 12.50 8.50 2.89
CA THR A 103 13.48 7.41 2.69
C THR A 103 13.12 6.12 3.42
N HIS A 104 12.13 6.18 4.32
CA HIS A 104 11.66 5.05 5.10
C HIS A 104 10.22 5.27 5.57
N ILE A 105 9.52 4.16 5.86
CA ILE A 105 8.21 4.15 6.53
C ILE A 105 8.30 3.36 7.84
N VAL A 106 7.99 4.00 8.97
CA VAL A 106 7.82 3.35 10.28
C VAL A 106 6.34 3.06 10.53
N ASN A 107 6.04 2.07 11.38
CA ASN A 107 4.66 1.72 11.72
C ASN A 107 3.91 2.98 12.20
N GLY A 108 2.83 3.35 11.51
CA GLY A 108 1.95 4.46 11.92
C GLY A 108 2.29 5.85 11.41
N GLY A 109 3.24 5.99 10.48
CA GLY A 109 3.49 7.27 9.81
C GLY A 109 4.45 8.20 10.57
N ARG A 110 5.37 8.78 9.79
CA ARG A 110 6.45 9.72 10.12
C ARG A 110 7.66 9.18 10.89
N GLU A 111 8.77 9.18 10.15
CA GLU A 111 9.95 9.91 10.61
C GLU A 111 10.25 10.97 9.53
N ARG A 112 10.33 12.25 9.95
CA ARG A 112 10.88 13.31 9.09
C ARG A 112 12.40 13.28 9.26
N PRO A 113 13.19 13.55 8.21
CA PRO A 113 14.64 13.72 8.38
C PRO A 113 14.88 14.80 9.44
N SER A 114 15.69 14.49 10.45
CA SER A 114 16.23 15.50 11.35
C SER A 114 17.01 16.53 10.52
N SER A 115 16.71 17.80 10.79
CA SER A 115 17.28 18.97 10.12
C SER A 115 18.79 19.08 10.21
#